data_AF-A0A2P1NMQ6-F1
#
_entry.id   AF-A0A2P1NMQ6-F1
#
_cell.length_a   1.000
_cell.length_b   1.000
_cell.length_c   1.000
_cell.angle_alpha   90.00
_cell.angle_beta   90.00
_cell.angle_gamma   90.00
#
_symmetry.space_group_name_H-M   'P 1'
#
loop_
_entity.id
_entity.type
_entity.pdbx_description
1 polymer ?
#
loop_
_entity_poly.entity_id
_entity_poly.type
_entity_poly.pdbx_seq_one_letter_code
_entity_poly.pdbx_strand_id
1 'polypeptide(L)'
;MYKKTTLAMALACSVLLLSACGKNDTPAPTAPAPVSEAPAPAPVAAPEPTPTPAPAAEPAAAAAPSADASAAGDTAPVASLDAGKSVFNKTCALCHSAGVAGAPKPGDKDDWGPRIAQGKDTLYKHAIEGFTGSKGMMPPKGGAASLSDDEVKSAVDYMVSQSS
;
A
#
# COMPACT_ATOMS: atom_id res chain seq x y z
N MET A 1 4.79 -52.53 18.06
CA MET A 1 3.36 -52.78 18.36
C MET A 1 2.54 -52.02 17.33
N TYR A 2 2.05 -52.71 16.31
CA TYR A 2 1.23 -52.14 15.23
C TYR A 2 -0.24 -52.23 15.64
N LYS A 3 -0.99 -51.13 15.56
CA LYS A 3 -2.45 -51.20 15.50
C LYS A 3 -2.97 -50.30 14.39
N LYS A 4 -3.15 -50.92 13.23
CA LYS A 4 -4.03 -50.49 12.16
C LYS A 4 -5.46 -50.58 12.69
N THR A 5 -6.26 -49.53 12.55
CA THR A 5 -7.71 -49.66 12.54
C THR A 5 -8.30 -48.72 11.49
N THR A 6 -8.59 -49.35 10.36
CA THR A 6 -9.56 -49.01 9.32
C THR A 6 -10.88 -48.52 9.92
N LEU A 7 -11.42 -47.42 9.40
CA LEU A 7 -12.86 -47.32 9.17
C LEU A 7 -13.14 -46.36 8.01
N ALA A 8 -13.43 -46.94 6.87
CA ALA A 8 -14.12 -46.29 5.77
C ALA A 8 -15.60 -46.11 6.16
N MET A 9 -16.18 -44.94 5.88
CA MET A 9 -17.62 -44.81 5.74
C MET A 9 -17.91 -43.96 4.50
N ALA A 10 -18.36 -44.67 3.47
CA ALA A 10 -18.97 -44.13 2.28
C ALA A 10 -20.39 -43.62 2.59
N LEU A 11 -20.98 -42.99 1.57
CA LEU A 11 -22.41 -42.80 1.33
C LEU A 11 -23.05 -41.52 1.89
N ALA A 12 -23.25 -40.54 1.02
CA ALA A 12 -24.59 -40.29 0.49
C ALA A 12 -24.54 -39.30 -0.69
N CYS A 13 -24.86 -39.81 -1.88
CA CYS A 13 -25.42 -39.03 -2.97
C CYS A 13 -26.71 -38.34 -2.49
N SER A 14 -26.88 -37.06 -2.80
CA SER A 14 -28.20 -36.44 -2.82
C SER A 14 -28.29 -35.57 -4.07
N VAL A 15 -28.48 -36.26 -5.19
CA VAL A 15 -29.10 -35.69 -6.38
C VAL A 15 -30.59 -36.01 -6.27
N LEU A 16 -31.42 -35.00 -6.07
CA LEU A 16 -32.85 -35.07 -6.38
C LEU A 16 -33.25 -33.85 -7.18
N LEU A 17 -33.96 -34.17 -8.25
CA LEU A 17 -34.28 -33.40 -9.44
C LEU A 17 -35.65 -32.72 -9.32
N LEU A 18 -35.82 -31.71 -10.17
CA LEU A 18 -37.02 -31.36 -10.96
C LEU A 18 -38.24 -30.70 -10.27
N SER A 19 -38.47 -29.42 -10.61
CA SER A 19 -39.74 -28.88 -11.16
C SER A 19 -39.48 -27.42 -11.62
N ALA A 20 -39.45 -27.07 -12.90
CA ALA A 20 -40.50 -27.03 -13.95
C ALA A 20 -41.21 -25.66 -14.04
N CYS A 21 -41.43 -25.24 -15.31
CA CYS A 21 -42.05 -24.01 -15.83
C CYS A 21 -41.21 -22.73 -15.71
N GLY A 22 -40.84 -22.02 -16.78
CA GLY A 22 -41.48 -21.89 -18.09
C GLY A 22 -42.23 -20.57 -18.20
N LYS A 23 -41.50 -19.47 -18.37
CA LYS A 23 -41.96 -18.28 -19.12
C LYS A 23 -40.74 -17.53 -19.64
N ASN A 24 -40.54 -17.67 -20.95
CA ASN A 24 -39.73 -16.77 -21.76
C ASN A 24 -40.41 -15.41 -21.77
N ASP A 25 -39.80 -14.42 -21.12
CA ASP A 25 -40.01 -13.02 -21.44
C ASP A 25 -38.63 -12.39 -21.57
N THR A 26 -38.15 -12.39 -22.81
CA THR A 26 -36.98 -11.62 -23.24
C THR A 26 -37.42 -10.16 -23.37
N PRO A 27 -36.99 -9.22 -22.50
CA PRO A 27 -37.08 -7.82 -22.86
C PRO A 27 -36.05 -7.56 -23.96
N ALA A 28 -36.54 -7.12 -25.12
CA ALA A 28 -35.71 -6.56 -26.17
C ALA A 28 -34.88 -5.39 -25.60
N PRO A 29 -33.59 -5.25 -25.96
CA PRO A 29 -32.90 -4.01 -25.68
C PRO A 29 -33.51 -2.91 -26.56
N THR A 30 -34.31 -2.06 -25.92
CA THR A 30 -34.69 -0.73 -26.39
C THR A 30 -33.46 -0.02 -26.94
N ALA A 31 -33.57 0.44 -28.19
CA ALA A 31 -32.59 1.33 -28.80
C ALA A 31 -32.43 2.59 -27.94
N PRO A 32 -31.19 3.06 -27.68
CA PRO A 32 -30.98 4.30 -26.94
C PRO A 32 -31.53 5.48 -27.75
N ALA A 33 -32.33 6.31 -27.07
CA ALA A 33 -32.75 7.62 -27.56
C ALA A 33 -31.52 8.50 -27.86
N PRO A 34 -31.60 9.43 -28.84
CA PRO A 34 -30.50 10.34 -29.13
C PRO A 34 -30.25 11.25 -27.92
N VAL A 35 -29.05 11.14 -27.36
CA VAL A 35 -28.54 12.09 -26.37
C VAL A 35 -28.42 13.45 -27.04
N SER A 36 -29.16 14.42 -26.52
CA SER A 36 -29.03 15.82 -26.89
C SER A 36 -27.71 16.32 -26.32
N GLU A 37 -26.81 16.71 -27.23
CA GLU A 37 -25.53 17.37 -26.98
C GLU A 37 -25.75 18.59 -26.08
N ALA A 38 -25.30 18.50 -24.82
CA ALA A 38 -25.23 19.66 -23.93
C ALA A 38 -24.04 20.53 -24.34
N PRO A 39 -24.19 21.86 -24.43
CA PRO A 39 -23.10 22.74 -24.87
C PRO A 39 -21.92 22.72 -23.89
N ALA A 40 -20.72 22.78 -24.47
CA ALA A 40 -19.44 22.82 -23.78
C ALA A 40 -19.38 23.91 -22.68
N PRO A 41 -18.77 23.63 -21.51
CA PRO A 41 -18.50 24.66 -20.53
C PRO A 41 -17.46 25.65 -21.06
N ALA A 42 -17.76 26.94 -20.93
CA ALA A 42 -16.83 28.04 -21.17
C ALA A 42 -15.56 27.90 -20.29
N PRO A 43 -14.39 28.40 -20.75
CA PRO A 43 -13.14 28.28 -20.01
C PRO A 43 -13.21 29.10 -18.72
N VAL A 44 -13.11 28.42 -17.58
CA VAL A 44 -12.95 29.08 -16.28
C VAL A 44 -11.49 29.49 -16.17
N ALA A 45 -11.26 30.80 -16.02
CA ALA A 45 -9.94 31.40 -15.88
C ALA A 45 -9.19 30.83 -14.67
N ALA A 46 -7.89 30.62 -14.86
CA ALA A 46 -6.95 30.23 -13.82
C ALA A 46 -6.88 31.29 -12.70
N PRO A 47 -6.93 30.92 -11.41
CA PRO A 47 -6.55 31.82 -10.34
C PRO A 47 -5.02 31.97 -10.30
N GLU A 48 -4.55 33.22 -10.34
CA GLU A 48 -3.15 33.59 -10.14
C GLU A 48 -2.67 33.24 -8.71
N PRO A 49 -1.37 32.95 -8.53
CA PRO A 49 -0.81 32.52 -7.24
C PRO A 49 -0.71 33.69 -6.25
N THR A 50 -1.33 33.55 -5.09
CA THR A 50 -1.10 34.44 -3.94
C THR A 50 0.26 34.14 -3.29
N PRO A 51 1.02 35.17 -2.89
CA PRO A 51 2.39 35.01 -2.37
C PRO A 51 2.46 34.43 -0.95
N THR A 52 3.49 33.61 -0.77
CA THR A 52 4.07 33.10 0.48
C THR A 52 4.35 34.20 1.52
N PRO A 53 3.94 34.06 2.79
CA PRO A 53 4.62 34.72 3.89
C PRO A 53 5.82 33.90 4.37
N ALA A 54 6.98 34.57 4.42
CA ALA A 54 8.23 34.08 5.03
C ALA A 54 8.07 33.84 6.55
N PRO A 55 8.88 32.95 7.14
CA PRO A 55 8.75 32.55 8.55
C PRO A 55 9.36 33.58 9.50
N ALA A 56 8.69 33.82 10.62
CA ALA A 56 9.27 34.49 11.77
C ALA A 56 10.12 33.49 12.58
N ALA A 57 11.41 33.81 12.74
CA ALA A 57 12.28 33.34 13.83
C ALA A 57 11.74 33.88 15.17
N GLU A 58 12.01 33.39 16.38
CA GLU A 58 13.21 32.81 17.04
C GLU A 58 12.77 32.43 18.51
N PRO A 59 13.63 32.16 19.50
CA PRO A 59 14.54 31.03 19.79
C PRO A 59 14.15 30.23 21.08
N ALA A 60 14.94 29.20 21.39
CA ALA A 60 15.67 29.02 22.67
C ALA A 60 15.57 27.60 23.29
N ALA A 61 16.74 26.94 23.31
CA ALA A 61 17.36 26.20 24.43
C ALA A 61 16.58 25.02 25.07
N ALA A 62 17.17 23.93 25.52
CA ALA A 62 18.50 23.32 25.48
C ALA A 62 18.30 21.99 26.22
N ALA A 63 18.89 20.89 25.74
CA ALA A 63 19.42 19.79 26.57
C ALA A 63 19.94 18.68 25.68
N ALA A 64 21.23 18.42 25.79
CA ALA A 64 21.86 17.15 25.48
C ALA A 64 22.84 16.85 26.65
N PRO A 65 23.34 15.63 26.83
CA PRO A 65 22.84 14.32 26.36
C PRO A 65 22.78 13.30 27.51
N SER A 66 22.26 12.11 27.26
CA SER A 66 22.82 10.90 27.88
C SER A 66 22.63 9.71 26.96
N ALA A 67 23.77 9.13 26.58
CA ALA A 67 23.86 7.90 25.81
C ALA A 67 23.58 6.70 26.72
N ASP A 68 22.85 5.72 26.19
CA ASP A 68 23.20 4.32 26.39
C ASP A 68 23.04 3.61 25.03
N ALA A 69 24.06 2.82 24.69
CA ALA A 69 24.32 2.29 23.37
C ALA A 69 23.64 0.93 23.16
N SER A 70 23.13 0.70 21.95
CA SER A 70 23.50 -0.46 21.12
C SER A 70 22.37 -0.87 20.17
N ALA A 71 22.40 -0.31 18.97
CA ALA A 71 22.27 -1.10 17.75
C ALA A 71 22.90 -0.27 16.63
N ALA A 72 23.86 -0.85 15.91
CA ALA A 72 24.39 -0.29 14.68
C ALA A 72 23.27 -0.25 13.64
N GLY A 73 22.42 0.77 13.72
CA GLY A 73 21.55 1.17 12.63
C GLY A 73 22.42 1.93 11.65
N ASP A 74 22.62 1.35 10.46
CA ASP A 74 22.99 2.06 9.25
C ASP A 74 22.13 3.33 9.17
N THR A 75 22.68 4.45 9.67
CA THR A 75 22.02 5.74 9.60
C THR A 75 22.07 6.14 8.14
N ALA A 76 21.05 5.72 7.39
CA ALA A 76 20.79 6.25 6.06
C ALA A 76 20.90 7.78 6.17
N PRO A 77 21.65 8.44 5.27
CA PRO A 77 21.90 9.87 5.39
C PRO A 77 20.56 10.60 5.50
N VAL A 78 20.46 11.58 6.40
CA VAL A 78 19.22 12.35 6.65
C VAL A 78 18.59 12.88 5.37
N ALA A 79 19.40 13.28 4.38
CA ALA A 79 18.94 13.70 3.06
C ALA A 79 18.19 12.60 2.28
N SER A 80 18.55 11.33 2.45
CA SER A 80 17.84 10.19 1.88
C SER A 80 16.50 9.94 2.58
N LEU A 81 16.40 10.23 3.89
CA LEU A 81 15.14 10.07 4.62
C LEU A 81 14.12 11.15 4.27
N ASP A 82 14.53 12.41 4.08
CA ASP A 82 13.63 13.47 3.60
C ASP A 82 13.13 13.20 2.18
N ALA A 83 14.02 12.78 1.28
CA ALA A 83 13.64 12.33 -0.07
C ALA A 83 12.67 11.14 -0.01
N GLY A 84 12.97 10.16 0.85
CA GLY A 84 12.12 8.99 1.10
C GLY A 84 10.74 9.37 1.62
N LYS A 85 10.66 10.32 2.55
CA LYS A 85 9.39 10.84 3.07
C LYS A 85 8.55 11.49 1.97
N SER A 86 9.18 12.24 1.07
CA SER A 86 8.50 12.86 -0.08
C SER A 86 7.87 11.81 -1.00
N VAL A 87 8.65 10.79 -1.38
CA VAL A 87 8.18 9.66 -2.21
C VAL A 87 7.08 8.88 -1.49
N PHE A 88 7.25 8.62 -0.19
CA PHE A 88 6.24 7.96 0.64
C PHE A 88 4.91 8.71 0.59
N ASN A 89 4.92 10.01 0.86
CA ASN A 89 3.69 10.81 0.90
C ASN A 89 2.98 10.87 -0.46
N LYS A 90 3.75 10.93 -1.56
CA LYS A 90 3.20 11.05 -2.91
C LYS A 90 2.65 9.74 -3.47
N THR A 91 3.26 8.61 -3.13
CA THR A 91 2.99 7.32 -3.78
C THR A 91 2.59 6.24 -2.76
N CYS A 92 3.45 6.00 -1.77
CA CYS A 92 3.33 4.82 -0.91
C CYS A 92 2.20 4.96 0.14
N ALA A 93 1.92 6.19 0.57
CA ALA A 93 0.97 6.51 1.63
C ALA A 93 -0.46 6.08 1.31
N LEU A 94 -0.83 5.99 0.02
CA LEU A 94 -2.16 5.52 -0.40
C LEU A 94 -2.52 4.17 0.22
N CYS A 95 -1.54 3.28 0.35
CA CYS A 95 -1.75 1.97 0.97
C CYS A 95 -1.18 1.92 2.39
N HIS A 96 0.03 2.45 2.59
CA HIS A 96 0.78 2.22 3.82
C HIS A 96 0.38 3.15 4.97
N SER A 97 -0.26 4.30 4.75
CA SER A 97 -0.63 5.21 5.85
C SER A 97 -1.66 4.59 6.80
N ALA A 98 -2.70 3.96 6.24
CA ALA A 98 -3.79 3.32 6.98
C ALA A 98 -3.73 1.78 6.94
N GLY A 99 -2.76 1.21 6.20
CA GLY A 99 -2.63 -0.24 6.04
C GLY A 99 -3.69 -0.87 5.15
N VAL A 100 -4.08 -0.16 4.08
CA VAL A 100 -5.09 -0.61 3.11
C VAL A 100 -4.66 -1.95 2.51
N ALA A 101 -5.62 -2.87 2.37
CA ALA A 101 -5.40 -4.20 1.82
C ALA A 101 -4.26 -4.98 2.51
N GLY A 102 -4.04 -4.75 3.82
CA GLY A 102 -3.02 -5.43 4.61
C GLY A 102 -1.60 -4.89 4.43
N ALA A 103 -1.45 -3.70 3.85
CA ALA A 103 -0.16 -3.02 3.74
C ALA A 103 0.42 -2.72 5.15
N PRO A 104 1.73 -2.91 5.37
CA PRO A 104 2.35 -2.58 6.65
C PRO A 104 2.35 -1.08 6.91
N LYS A 105 1.83 -0.68 8.08
CA LYS A 105 1.79 0.73 8.50
C LYS A 105 3.14 1.14 9.10
N PRO A 106 3.82 2.19 8.61
CA PRO A 106 5.00 2.73 9.29
C PRO A 106 4.68 3.08 10.74
N GLY A 107 5.55 2.73 11.68
CA GLY A 107 5.33 2.86 13.11
C GLY A 107 4.71 1.64 13.80
N ASP A 108 4.15 0.69 13.05
CA ASP A 108 3.65 -0.58 13.59
C ASP A 108 4.82 -1.56 13.80
N LYS A 109 5.47 -1.46 14.96
CA LYS A 109 6.66 -2.25 15.30
C LYS A 109 6.43 -3.75 15.23
N ASP A 110 5.23 -4.22 15.58
CA ASP A 110 4.89 -5.65 15.57
C ASP A 110 4.78 -6.20 14.13
N ASP A 111 4.25 -5.40 13.20
CA ASP A 111 4.22 -5.80 11.78
C ASP A 111 5.58 -5.61 11.08
N TRP A 112 6.38 -4.62 11.50
CA TRP A 112 7.66 -4.32 10.87
C TRP A 112 8.83 -5.14 11.40
N GLY A 113 8.83 -5.58 12.65
CA GLY A 113 9.93 -6.38 13.23
C GLY A 113 10.32 -7.59 12.37
N PRO A 114 9.36 -8.48 12.01
CA PRO A 114 9.62 -9.64 11.14
C PRO A 114 10.03 -9.27 9.71
N ARG A 115 9.75 -8.05 9.25
CA ARG A 115 10.11 -7.56 7.91
C ARG A 115 11.53 -7.01 7.91
N ILE A 116 11.86 -6.19 8.90
CA ILE A 116 13.21 -5.66 9.12
C ILE A 116 14.21 -6.81 9.33
N ALA A 117 13.80 -7.87 10.03
CA ALA A 117 14.60 -9.08 10.23
C ALA A 117 14.98 -9.82 8.93
N GLN A 118 14.27 -9.58 7.81
CA GLN A 118 14.62 -10.14 6.49
C GLN A 118 15.76 -9.38 5.80
N GLY A 119 16.16 -8.23 6.36
CA GLY A 119 17.22 -7.36 5.84
C GLY A 119 16.72 -6.34 4.80
N LYS A 120 17.44 -5.21 4.71
CA LYS A 120 17.10 -4.09 3.82
C LYS A 120 17.04 -4.51 2.34
N ASP A 121 17.96 -5.36 1.89
CA ASP A 121 18.01 -5.82 0.49
C ASP A 121 16.73 -6.55 0.06
N THR A 122 16.18 -7.39 0.94
CA THR A 122 14.91 -8.07 0.70
C THR A 122 13.76 -7.06 0.61
N LEU A 123 13.70 -6.09 1.52
CA LEU A 123 12.68 -5.06 1.51
C LEU A 123 12.73 -4.21 0.23
N TYR A 124 13.94 -3.83 -0.20
CA TYR A 124 14.15 -3.10 -1.45
C TYR A 124 13.70 -3.91 -2.66
N LYS A 125 14.12 -5.17 -2.75
CA LYS A 125 13.72 -6.06 -3.83
C LYS A 125 12.21 -6.17 -3.93
N HIS A 126 11.53 -6.40 -2.81
CA HIS A 126 10.06 -6.51 -2.75
C HIS A 126 9.37 -5.21 -3.14
N ALA A 127 9.93 -4.06 -2.76
CA ALA A 127 9.37 -2.76 -3.12
C ALA A 127 9.59 -2.41 -4.60
N ILE A 128 10.74 -2.75 -5.17
CA ILE A 128 11.11 -2.45 -6.56
C ILE A 128 10.41 -3.41 -7.52
N GLU A 129 10.51 -4.72 -7.28
CA GLU A 129 9.98 -5.76 -8.17
C GLU A 129 8.51 -6.09 -7.91
N GLY A 130 7.97 -5.64 -6.77
CA GLY A 130 6.66 -6.05 -6.28
C GLY A 130 6.75 -7.34 -5.46
N PHE A 131 5.71 -7.57 -4.67
CA PHE A 131 5.65 -8.71 -3.76
C PHE A 131 4.21 -9.11 -3.47
N THR A 132 3.94 -10.41 -3.56
CA THR A 132 2.68 -11.00 -3.11
C THR A 132 2.95 -11.79 -1.83
N GLY A 133 2.43 -11.28 -0.72
CA GLY A 133 2.55 -11.89 0.59
C GLY A 133 1.23 -12.47 1.08
N SER A 134 1.26 -13.00 2.29
CA SER A 134 0.07 -13.54 2.97
C SER A 134 -0.98 -12.47 3.31
N LYS A 135 -0.56 -11.22 3.51
CA LYS A 135 -1.46 -10.10 3.91
C LYS A 135 -2.01 -9.31 2.73
N GLY A 136 -1.43 -9.45 1.54
CA GLY A 136 -1.81 -8.64 0.38
C GLY A 136 -0.72 -8.62 -0.70
N MET A 137 -0.94 -7.79 -1.71
CA MET A 137 -0.01 -7.59 -2.82
C MET A 137 0.50 -6.16 -2.86
N MET A 138 1.81 -6.01 -2.96
CA MET A 138 2.50 -4.75 -3.24
C MET A 138 2.90 -4.74 -4.73
N PRO A 139 2.36 -3.82 -5.54
CA PRO A 139 2.76 -3.71 -6.94
C PRO A 139 4.23 -3.25 -7.08
N PRO A 140 4.89 -3.57 -8.21
CA PRO A 140 6.24 -3.08 -8.49
C PRO A 140 6.33 -1.56 -8.36
N LYS A 141 7.37 -1.07 -7.68
CA LYS A 141 7.61 0.36 -7.39
C LYS A 141 6.42 1.08 -6.75
N GLY A 142 5.63 0.36 -5.94
CA GLY A 142 4.41 0.92 -5.34
C GLY A 142 3.35 1.34 -6.36
N GLY A 143 3.40 0.79 -7.58
CA GLY A 143 2.48 1.14 -8.67
C GLY A 143 2.91 2.35 -9.50
N ALA A 144 4.04 2.99 -9.18
CA ALA A 144 4.57 4.14 -9.91
C ALA A 144 5.80 3.75 -10.72
N ALA A 145 5.59 3.34 -11.98
CA ALA A 145 6.66 2.90 -12.87
C ALA A 145 7.74 3.96 -13.16
N SER A 146 7.42 5.25 -12.95
CA SER A 146 8.35 6.37 -13.16
C SER A 146 9.37 6.54 -12.02
N LEU A 147 9.19 5.89 -10.87
CA LEU A 147 10.16 5.99 -9.78
C LEU A 147 11.45 5.26 -10.14
N SER A 148 12.58 5.91 -9.84
CA SER A 148 13.87 5.24 -9.82
C SER A 148 13.96 4.26 -8.65
N ASP A 149 14.85 3.27 -8.77
CA ASP A 149 15.04 2.29 -7.70
C ASP A 149 15.55 2.95 -6.42
N ASP A 150 16.35 4.02 -6.53
CA ASP A 150 16.89 4.75 -5.37
C ASP A 150 15.83 5.61 -4.66
N GLU A 151 14.85 6.14 -5.39
CA GLU A 151 13.67 6.77 -4.80
C GLU A 151 12.83 5.75 -4.00
N VAL A 152 12.66 4.54 -4.56
CA VAL A 152 11.95 3.46 -3.87
C VAL A 152 12.71 3.02 -2.61
N LYS A 153 14.03 2.82 -2.70
CA LYS A 153 14.87 2.48 -1.53
C LYS A 153 14.79 3.54 -0.44
N SER A 154 14.86 4.81 -0.82
CA SER A 154 14.74 5.94 0.11
C SER A 154 13.38 5.93 0.83
N ALA A 155 12.29 5.63 0.11
CA ALA A 155 10.97 5.48 0.72
C ALA A 155 10.88 4.28 1.69
N VAL A 156 11.49 3.15 1.33
CA VAL A 156 11.60 1.99 2.23
C VAL A 156 12.38 2.35 3.49
N ASP A 157 13.50 3.05 3.36
CA ASP A 157 14.32 3.49 4.49
C ASP A 157 13.57 4.45 5.40
N TYR A 158 12.81 5.38 4.84
CA TYR A 158 11.91 6.22 5.62
C TYR A 158 10.91 5.37 6.41
N MET A 159 10.21 4.42 5.76
CA MET A 159 9.22 3.58 6.43
C MET A 159 9.82 2.68 7.53
N VAL A 160 11.01 2.13 7.28
CA VAL A 160 11.79 1.38 8.28
C VAL A 160 12.16 2.29 9.44
N SER A 161 12.68 3.50 9.18
CA SER A 161 13.08 4.44 10.24
C SER A 161 11.94 4.82 11.19
N GLN A 162 10.70 4.85 10.69
CA GLN A 162 9.52 5.11 11.53
C GLN A 162 9.13 3.89 12.39
N SER A 163 9.63 2.71 12.05
CA SER A 163 9.18 1.41 12.58
C SER A 163 10.27 0.64 13.35
N SER A 164 11.50 1.16 13.36
CA SER A 164 12.61 0.67 14.18
C SER A 164 12.46 1.01 15.66
#